data_AF-A0A7X1KMG4-F1
#
_entry.id   AF-A0A7X1KMG4-F1
#
_cell.length_a   1.000
_cell.length_b   1.000
_cell.length_c   1.000
_cell.angle_alpha   90.00
_cell.angle_beta   90.00
_cell.angle_gamma   90.00
#
_symmetry.space_group_name_H-M   'P 1'
#
loop_
_entity.id
_entity.type
_entity.pdbx_description
1 polymer ?
#
loop_
_entity_poly.entity_id
_entity_poly.type
_entity_poly.pdbx_seq_one_letter_code
_entity_poly.pdbx_strand_id
1 'polypeptide(L)'
;MASESIAGSESHNRYVTLDGMRGVAAVVVAVFHFHGELAPSGYLAVDFFFALSGFVLWKNYAPRFERSGLTTGAFLLCRFIRLYPLFLLGAAFGFIFALQGYLRHSDGAASAPDLVASAIFNIFMLPAPFGRVLYPLNPPAWSLFYELLANAALCAVLVRVRYATSILILCIAAIGLILLDLYNGSLGGGDEWSTTITAIFRTVFSFTAGVVLARSTASLSSCFLS
;
A
#
# COMPACT_ATOMS: atom_id res chain seq x y z
N MET A 1 10.54 54.35 -3.80
CA MET A 1 11.19 53.46 -2.83
C MET A 1 10.43 52.16 -2.87
N ALA A 2 11.04 51.15 -3.50
CA ALA A 2 10.39 49.95 -4.00
C ALA A 2 10.42 48.80 -2.98
N SER A 3 9.47 47.89 -3.18
CA SER A 3 9.47 46.46 -2.83
C SER A 3 9.55 46.07 -1.36
N GLU A 4 8.38 45.85 -0.75
CA GLU A 4 8.19 44.73 0.17
C GLU A 4 7.41 43.64 -0.57
N SER A 5 8.17 42.77 -1.25
CA SER A 5 7.71 41.45 -1.64
C SER A 5 7.73 40.57 -0.39
N ILE A 6 6.63 40.54 0.36
CA ILE A 6 6.44 39.46 1.34
C ILE A 6 6.06 38.23 0.55
N ALA A 7 7.06 37.36 0.43
CA ALA A 7 6.97 36.02 -0.10
C ALA A 7 5.70 35.33 0.42
N GLY A 8 4.76 35.08 -0.48
CA GLY A 8 3.73 34.08 -0.26
C GLY A 8 4.45 32.76 0.03
N SER A 9 4.37 32.29 1.27
CA SER A 9 4.72 30.91 1.57
C SER A 9 3.77 30.05 0.77
N GLU A 10 4.24 29.51 -0.36
CA GLU A 10 3.66 28.35 -1.03
C GLU A 10 3.50 27.27 0.05
N SER A 11 2.32 27.23 0.68
CA SER A 11 1.97 26.19 1.62
C SER A 11 2.01 24.91 0.81
N HIS A 12 3.07 24.12 1.00
CA HIS A 12 3.12 22.73 0.56
C HIS A 12 1.78 22.15 0.99
N ASN A 13 0.91 21.85 0.02
CA ASN A 13 -0.48 21.48 0.27
C ASN A 13 -0.46 20.05 0.87
N ARG A 14 -0.04 19.96 2.13
CA ARG A 14 -0.05 18.76 2.93
C ARG A 14 -1.52 18.51 3.18
N TYR A 15 -2.01 17.42 2.63
CA TYR A 15 -3.38 17.01 2.83
C TYR A 15 -3.56 16.52 4.28
N VAL A 16 -3.63 17.46 5.24
CA VAL A 16 -3.74 17.18 6.68
C VAL A 16 -4.92 16.26 6.96
N THR A 17 -6.04 16.46 6.26
CA THR A 17 -7.21 15.58 6.36
C THR A 17 -6.90 14.15 5.92
N LEU A 18 -6.15 13.97 4.82
CA LEU A 18 -5.79 12.64 4.32
C LEU A 18 -4.77 11.95 5.24
N ASP A 19 -3.84 12.70 5.81
CA ASP A 19 -2.90 12.19 6.83
C ASP A 19 -3.65 11.79 8.11
N GLY A 20 -4.66 12.56 8.53
CA GLY A 20 -5.56 12.23 9.63
C GLY A 20 -6.36 10.95 9.38
N MET A 21 -6.92 10.79 8.18
CA MET A 21 -7.63 9.56 7.80
C MET A 21 -6.70 8.33 7.79
N ARG A 22 -5.44 8.47 7.37
CA ARG A 22 -4.42 7.41 7.50
C ARG A 22 -4.16 7.04 8.95
N GLY A 23 -4.08 8.01 9.84
CA GLY A 23 -3.93 7.78 11.28
C GLY A 23 -5.08 6.95 11.85
N VAL A 24 -6.32 7.31 11.53
CA VAL A 24 -7.51 6.55 11.96
C VAL A 24 -7.48 5.12 11.40
N ALA A 25 -7.17 4.96 10.10
CA ALA A 25 -7.06 3.64 9.49
C ALA A 25 -5.96 2.77 10.15
N ALA A 26 -4.83 3.36 10.54
CA ALA A 26 -3.76 2.65 11.26
C ALA A 26 -4.23 2.15 12.63
N VAL A 27 -5.01 2.94 13.36
CA VAL A 27 -5.62 2.51 14.64
C VAL A 27 -6.58 1.36 14.41
N VAL A 28 -7.43 1.41 13.37
CA VAL A 28 -8.34 0.30 13.03
C VAL A 28 -7.57 -0.99 12.73
N VAL A 29 -6.46 -0.92 11.98
CA VAL A 29 -5.60 -2.09 11.72
C VAL A 29 -4.99 -2.63 13.02
N ALA A 30 -4.52 -1.76 13.92
CA ALA A 30 -3.99 -2.18 15.21
C ALA A 30 -5.06 -2.89 16.05
N VAL A 31 -6.26 -2.29 16.16
CA VAL A 31 -7.39 -2.90 16.89
C VAL A 31 -7.79 -4.24 16.28
N PHE A 32 -7.79 -4.37 14.95
CA PHE A 32 -8.06 -5.65 14.29
C PHE A 32 -7.08 -6.76 14.70
N HIS A 33 -5.78 -6.45 14.80
CA HIS A 33 -4.78 -7.44 15.18
C HIS A 33 -4.76 -7.78 16.68
N PHE A 34 -5.10 -6.83 17.57
CA PHE A 34 -5.10 -7.07 19.03
C PHE A 34 -6.45 -7.52 19.57
N HIS A 35 -7.55 -7.05 18.97
CA HIS A 35 -8.93 -7.25 19.42
C HIS A 35 -9.86 -7.41 18.21
N GLY A 36 -9.66 -8.48 17.43
CA GLY A 36 -10.39 -8.73 16.18
C GLY A 36 -11.92 -8.65 16.29
N GLU A 37 -12.50 -9.02 17.44
CA GLU A 37 -13.95 -8.94 17.66
C GLU A 37 -14.50 -7.50 17.72
N LEU A 38 -13.68 -6.53 18.09
CA LEU A 38 -14.04 -5.11 18.07
C LEU A 38 -13.99 -4.51 16.66
N ALA A 39 -13.27 -5.14 15.75
CA ALA A 39 -13.10 -4.68 14.37
C ALA A 39 -13.05 -5.85 13.38
N PRO A 40 -14.11 -6.68 13.25
CA PRO A 40 -14.07 -7.91 12.46
C PRO A 40 -13.75 -7.69 10.98
N SER A 41 -14.08 -6.50 10.44
CA SER A 41 -13.73 -6.08 9.08
C SER A 41 -12.57 -5.09 9.02
N GLY A 42 -11.76 -4.98 10.09
CA GLY A 42 -10.67 -4.02 10.18
C GLY A 42 -9.57 -4.23 9.13
N TYR A 43 -9.48 -5.42 8.53
CA TYR A 43 -8.64 -5.68 7.37
C TYR A 43 -8.94 -4.75 6.18
N LEU A 44 -10.16 -4.23 6.04
CA LEU A 44 -10.55 -3.28 4.99
C LEU A 44 -9.85 -1.91 5.13
N ALA A 45 -9.31 -1.59 6.30
CA ALA A 45 -8.49 -0.38 6.46
C ALA A 45 -7.24 -0.43 5.56
N VAL A 46 -6.74 -1.63 5.22
CA VAL A 46 -5.65 -1.81 4.25
C VAL A 46 -6.09 -1.40 2.84
N ASP A 47 -7.31 -1.74 2.43
CA ASP A 47 -7.88 -1.30 1.15
C ASP A 47 -8.00 0.23 1.09
N PHE A 48 -8.38 0.84 2.21
CA PHE A 48 -8.42 2.30 2.33
C PHE A 48 -7.02 2.93 2.13
N PHE A 49 -5.95 2.33 2.70
CA PHE A 49 -4.58 2.79 2.44
C PHE A 49 -4.21 2.72 0.96
N PHE A 50 -4.57 1.63 0.28
CA PHE A 50 -4.31 1.48 -1.16
C PHE A 50 -5.07 2.52 -2.00
N ALA A 51 -6.36 2.72 -1.72
CA ALA A 51 -7.16 3.74 -2.42
C ALA A 51 -6.59 5.14 -2.21
N LEU A 52 -6.19 5.47 -0.98
CA LEU A 52 -5.58 6.76 -0.70
C LEU A 52 -4.20 6.90 -1.36
N SER A 53 -3.43 5.82 -1.46
CA SER A 53 -2.16 5.82 -2.19
C SER A 53 -2.38 6.13 -3.67
N GLY A 54 -3.30 5.43 -4.33
CA GLY A 54 -3.65 5.68 -5.73
C GLY A 54 -4.12 7.11 -5.98
N PHE A 55 -4.99 7.65 -5.12
CA PHE A 55 -5.48 9.02 -5.23
C PHE A 55 -4.36 10.07 -5.12
N VAL A 56 -3.56 9.99 -4.05
CA VAL A 56 -2.50 10.97 -3.77
C VAL A 56 -1.39 10.87 -4.82
N LEU A 57 -0.98 9.66 -5.20
CA LEU A 57 0.09 9.47 -6.16
C LEU A 57 -0.30 9.92 -7.56
N TRP A 58 -1.54 9.67 -7.99
CA TRP A 58 -2.03 10.19 -9.26
C TRP A 58 -1.92 11.72 -9.30
N LYS A 59 -2.51 12.42 -8.31
CA LYS A 59 -2.51 13.90 -8.30
C LYS A 59 -1.10 14.50 -8.26
N ASN A 60 -0.19 13.90 -7.51
CA ASN A 60 1.14 14.47 -7.29
C ASN A 60 2.17 14.11 -8.37
N TYR A 61 2.05 12.92 -8.98
CA TYR A 61 3.08 12.39 -9.87
C TYR A 61 2.64 12.26 -11.33
N ALA A 62 1.36 12.04 -11.64
CA ALA A 62 0.93 11.92 -13.03
C ALA A 62 1.32 13.15 -13.88
N PRO A 63 1.12 14.40 -13.43
CA PRO A 63 1.56 15.57 -14.19
C PRO A 63 3.08 15.68 -14.35
N ARG A 64 3.86 15.13 -13.40
CA ARG A 64 5.33 15.18 -13.41
C ARG A 64 5.94 14.19 -14.39
N PHE A 65 5.27 13.06 -14.64
CA PHE A 65 5.66 12.13 -15.69
C PHE A 65 5.52 12.76 -17.08
N GLU A 66 4.51 13.60 -17.29
CA GLU A 66 4.28 14.28 -18.57
C GLU A 66 5.15 15.54 -18.74
N ARG A 67 5.32 16.34 -17.67
CA ARG A 67 5.90 17.69 -17.78
C ARG A 67 7.36 17.79 -17.35
N SER A 68 7.84 16.91 -16.48
CA SER A 68 9.10 17.09 -15.75
C SER A 68 10.16 16.03 -16.07
N GLY A 69 9.84 15.06 -16.94
CA GLY A 69 10.77 13.98 -17.31
C GLY A 69 11.13 13.04 -16.15
N LEU A 70 10.29 12.95 -15.11
CA LEU A 70 10.53 12.06 -13.97
C LEU A 70 10.65 10.61 -14.46
N THR A 71 11.79 9.96 -14.20
CA THR A 71 11.97 8.56 -14.59
C THR A 71 11.24 7.63 -13.64
N THR A 72 10.77 6.49 -14.17
CA THR A 72 10.14 5.43 -13.35
C THR A 72 11.07 4.98 -12.22
N GLY A 73 12.38 4.86 -12.49
CA GLY A 73 13.37 4.47 -11.50
C GLY A 73 13.51 5.48 -10.36
N ALA A 74 13.59 6.78 -10.67
CA ALA A 74 13.66 7.83 -9.66
C ALA A 74 12.40 7.87 -8.79
N PHE A 75 11.22 7.70 -9.39
CA PHE A 75 9.97 7.59 -8.65
C PHE A 75 9.95 6.39 -7.71
N LEU A 76 10.25 5.19 -8.21
CA LEU A 76 10.23 3.97 -7.38
C LEU A 76 11.27 4.02 -6.27
N LEU A 77 12.46 4.58 -6.53
CA LEU A 77 13.48 4.78 -5.51
C LEU A 77 12.99 5.74 -4.40
N CYS A 78 12.36 6.86 -4.76
CA CYS A 78 11.78 7.77 -3.77
C CYS A 78 10.70 7.08 -2.92
N ARG A 79 9.86 6.24 -3.55
CA ARG A 79 8.84 5.46 -2.83
C ARG A 79 9.47 4.43 -1.91
N PHE A 80 10.48 3.71 -2.37
CA PHE A 80 11.20 2.72 -1.58
C PHE A 80 11.86 3.37 -0.36
N ILE A 81 12.65 4.43 -0.53
CA ILE A 81 13.31 5.15 0.57
C ILE A 81 12.31 5.67 1.61
N ARG A 82 11.09 6.01 1.18
CA ARG A 82 10.03 6.46 2.11
C ARG A 82 9.40 5.33 2.91
N LEU A 83 9.19 4.15 2.31
CA LEU A 83 8.54 3.00 2.96
C LEU A 83 9.53 2.16 3.79
N TYR A 84 10.78 2.11 3.35
CA TYR A 84 11.81 1.24 3.91
C TYR A 84 12.08 1.45 5.41
N PRO A 85 12.15 2.68 5.97
CA PRO A 85 12.40 2.89 7.39
C PRO A 85 11.32 2.25 8.27
N LEU A 86 10.04 2.43 7.91
CA LEU A 86 8.93 1.86 8.66
C LEU A 86 8.90 0.33 8.53
N PHE A 87 9.13 -0.17 7.32
CA PHE A 87 9.24 -1.61 7.07
C PHE A 87 10.34 -2.24 7.92
N LEU A 88 11.53 -1.62 7.96
CA LEU A 88 12.69 -2.15 8.69
C LEU A 88 12.45 -2.15 10.20
N LEU A 89 11.80 -1.11 10.73
CA LEU A 89 11.40 -1.09 12.14
C LEU A 89 10.46 -2.26 12.47
N GLY A 90 9.43 -2.50 11.65
CA GLY A 90 8.53 -3.64 11.83
C GLY A 90 9.26 -4.99 11.75
N ALA A 91 10.16 -5.14 10.78
CA ALA A 91 10.99 -6.33 10.62
C ALA A 91 11.95 -6.55 11.79
N ALA A 92 12.53 -5.48 12.35
CA ALA A 92 13.40 -5.56 13.51
C ALA A 92 12.63 -6.01 14.76
N PHE A 93 11.45 -5.45 15.00
CA PHE A 93 10.59 -5.91 16.11
C PHE A 93 10.19 -7.37 15.94
N GLY A 94 9.69 -7.77 14.78
CA GLY A 94 9.30 -9.17 14.56
C GLY A 94 10.49 -10.14 14.58
N PHE A 95 11.69 -9.72 14.18
CA PHE A 95 12.91 -10.50 14.37
C PHE A 95 13.23 -10.71 15.85
N ILE A 96 13.15 -9.66 16.68
CA ILE A 96 13.36 -9.77 18.13
C ILE A 96 12.37 -10.76 18.75
N PHE A 97 11.08 -10.67 18.41
CA PHE A 97 10.07 -11.59 18.91
C PHE A 97 10.29 -13.03 18.44
N ALA A 98 10.61 -13.23 17.16
CA ALA A 98 10.90 -14.56 16.61
C ALA A 98 12.15 -15.19 17.25
N LEU A 99 13.20 -14.38 17.47
CA LEU A 99 14.42 -14.82 18.14
C LEU A 99 14.16 -15.21 19.59
N GLN A 100 13.36 -14.42 20.33
CA GLN A 100 12.95 -14.77 21.69
C GLN A 100 12.18 -16.10 21.73
N GLY A 101 11.26 -16.33 20.77
CA GLY A 101 10.53 -17.59 20.64
C GLY A 101 11.47 -18.79 20.41
N TYR A 102 12.44 -18.63 19.49
CA TYR A 102 13.46 -19.63 19.21
C TYR A 102 14.31 -19.97 20.44
N LEU A 103 14.86 -18.94 21.13
CA LEU A 103 15.70 -19.14 22.31
C LEU A 103 14.94 -19.80 23.48
N ARG A 104 13.64 -19.52 23.60
CA ARG A 104 12.78 -20.11 24.63
C ARG A 104 12.24 -21.48 24.27
N HIS A 105 12.59 -22.03 23.10
CA HIS A 105 12.06 -23.30 22.59
C HIS A 105 10.52 -23.33 22.65
N SER A 106 9.90 -22.20 22.30
CA SER A 106 8.43 -22.08 22.34
C SER A 106 7.83 -22.99 21.27
N ASP A 107 6.68 -23.60 21.55
CA ASP A 107 5.95 -24.39 20.56
C ASP A 107 5.62 -23.55 19.33
N GLY A 108 6.00 -24.04 18.14
CA GLY A 108 5.82 -23.34 16.87
C GLY A 108 6.85 -22.24 16.56
N ALA A 109 7.95 -22.13 17.34
CA ALA A 109 9.04 -21.22 17.03
C ALA A 109 9.70 -21.56 15.69
N ALA A 110 10.07 -20.53 14.92
CA ALA A 110 10.80 -20.69 13.67
C ALA A 110 12.18 -21.34 13.93
N SER A 111 12.62 -22.20 13.01
CA SER A 111 13.96 -22.76 13.07
C SER A 111 15.03 -21.69 12.83
N ALA A 112 16.26 -21.89 13.30
CA ALA A 112 17.35 -20.94 13.06
C ALA A 112 17.59 -20.66 11.55
N PRO A 113 17.59 -21.68 10.66
CA PRO A 113 17.67 -21.44 9.22
C PRO A 113 16.53 -20.58 8.68
N ASP A 114 15.28 -20.84 9.10
CA ASP A 114 14.11 -20.08 8.64
C ASP A 114 14.15 -18.63 9.11
N LEU A 115 14.63 -18.40 10.34
CA LEU A 115 14.78 -17.06 10.91
C LEU A 115 15.85 -16.25 10.16
N VAL A 116 17.00 -16.85 9.86
CA VAL A 116 18.07 -16.21 9.08
C VAL A 116 17.62 -15.95 7.64
N ALA A 117 16.99 -16.94 7.00
CA ALA A 117 16.49 -16.79 5.65
C ALA A 117 15.41 -15.69 5.59
N SER A 118 14.47 -15.67 6.53
CA SER A 118 13.42 -14.63 6.59
C SER A 118 14.00 -13.24 6.82
N ALA A 119 15.06 -13.13 7.64
CA ALA A 119 15.75 -11.85 7.86
C ALA A 119 16.42 -11.34 6.58
N ILE A 120 17.06 -12.22 5.81
CA ILE A 120 17.68 -11.88 4.52
C ILE A 120 16.62 -11.37 3.52
N PHE A 121 15.52 -12.11 3.34
CA PHE A 121 14.43 -11.68 2.43
C PHE A 121 13.81 -10.35 2.88
N ASN A 122 13.61 -10.15 4.19
CA ASN A 122 13.14 -8.89 4.73
C ASN A 122 14.08 -7.72 4.43
N ILE A 123 15.41 -7.87 4.49
CA ILE A 123 16.34 -6.77 4.16
C ILE A 123 16.06 -6.21 2.76
N PHE A 124 15.65 -7.06 1.82
CA PHE A 124 15.30 -6.66 0.45
C PHE A 124 13.82 -6.32 0.27
N MET A 125 13.02 -6.29 1.34
CA MET A 125 11.56 -6.10 1.29
C MET A 125 10.89 -7.13 0.36
N LEU A 126 11.41 -8.36 0.34
CA LEU A 126 10.91 -9.47 -0.44
C LEU A 126 10.18 -10.49 0.46
N PRO A 127 9.13 -11.14 -0.05
CA PRO A 127 8.46 -12.19 0.70
C PRO A 127 9.37 -13.43 0.82
N ALA A 128 9.29 -14.12 1.96
CA ALA A 128 9.96 -15.38 2.16
C ALA A 128 9.39 -16.45 1.21
N PRO A 129 10.21 -17.11 0.36
CA PRO A 129 9.74 -18.07 -0.64
C PRO A 129 9.38 -19.44 -0.04
N PHE A 130 9.28 -19.53 1.28
CA PHE A 130 9.03 -20.74 2.04
C PHE A 130 8.02 -20.43 3.15
N GLY A 131 7.48 -21.48 3.75
CA GLY A 131 6.42 -21.36 4.75
C GLY A 131 5.11 -20.87 4.17
N ARG A 132 4.15 -20.58 5.05
CA ARG A 132 2.78 -20.21 4.70
C ARG A 132 2.60 -18.69 4.54
N VAL A 133 3.23 -17.93 5.44
CA VAL A 133 3.10 -16.47 5.56
C VAL A 133 4.17 -15.78 4.72
N LEU A 134 3.81 -14.73 3.98
CA LEU A 134 4.75 -14.00 3.11
C LEU A 134 5.89 -13.35 3.89
N TYR A 135 5.58 -12.77 5.06
CA TYR A 135 6.52 -12.04 5.89
C TYR A 135 6.49 -12.54 7.35
N PRO A 136 7.12 -13.69 7.67
CA PRO A 136 7.08 -14.28 9.01
C PRO A 136 7.57 -13.32 10.11
N LEU A 137 8.56 -12.49 9.81
CA LEU A 137 9.13 -11.53 10.75
C LEU A 137 8.46 -10.14 10.69
N ASN A 138 7.48 -9.93 9.80
CA ASN A 138 6.74 -8.68 9.71
C ASN A 138 5.38 -8.92 9.04
N PRO A 139 4.41 -9.56 9.72
CA PRO A 139 3.13 -9.93 9.12
C PRO A 139 2.44 -8.81 8.32
N PRO A 140 2.34 -7.54 8.76
CA PRO A 140 1.65 -6.51 7.99
C PRO A 140 2.41 -6.03 6.73
N ALA A 141 3.67 -6.45 6.52
CA ALA A 141 4.50 -5.97 5.42
C ALA A 141 4.05 -6.40 4.02
N TRP A 142 3.21 -7.43 3.90
CA TRP A 142 2.64 -7.83 2.62
C TRP A 142 1.99 -6.63 1.92
N SER A 143 1.26 -5.80 2.67
CA SER A 143 0.58 -4.62 2.13
C SER A 143 1.55 -3.59 1.54
N LEU A 144 2.70 -3.36 2.18
CA LEU A 144 3.73 -2.44 1.68
C LEU A 144 4.39 -2.97 0.40
N PHE A 145 4.60 -4.28 0.31
CA PHE A 145 5.11 -4.92 -0.90
C PHE A 145 4.14 -4.75 -2.07
N TYR A 146 2.86 -5.04 -1.89
CA TYR A 146 1.86 -4.81 -2.94
C TYR A 146 1.65 -3.34 -3.25
N GLU A 147 1.82 -2.43 -2.28
CA GLU A 147 1.84 -0.99 -2.57
C GLU A 147 3.01 -0.63 -3.50
N LEU A 148 4.19 -1.20 -3.31
CA LEU A 148 5.33 -0.97 -4.21
C LEU A 148 5.06 -1.51 -5.63
N LEU A 149 4.43 -2.69 -5.74
CA LEU A 149 4.00 -3.24 -7.03
C LEU A 149 2.94 -2.36 -7.70
N ALA A 150 1.97 -1.86 -6.94
CA ALA A 150 0.95 -0.93 -7.44
C ALA A 150 1.56 0.39 -7.90
N ASN A 151 2.57 0.91 -7.18
CA ASN A 151 3.33 2.09 -7.58
C ASN A 151 4.07 1.86 -8.91
N ALA A 152 4.65 0.68 -9.11
CA ALA A 152 5.26 0.31 -10.39
C ALA A 152 4.22 0.19 -11.50
N ALA A 153 3.06 -0.44 -11.24
CA ALA A 153 1.95 -0.55 -12.18
C ALA A 153 1.33 0.81 -12.54
N LEU A 154 1.28 1.75 -11.59
CA LEU A 154 0.88 3.14 -11.84
C LEU A 154 1.76 3.75 -12.92
N CYS A 155 3.08 3.68 -12.74
CA CYS A 155 4.06 4.22 -13.67
C CYS A 155 4.10 3.47 -15.00
N ALA A 156 3.91 2.14 -15.01
CA ALA A 156 4.01 1.30 -16.20
C ALA A 156 2.74 1.35 -17.06
N VAL A 157 1.57 1.39 -16.43
CA VAL A 157 0.27 1.22 -17.10
C VAL A 157 -0.65 2.41 -16.83
N LEU A 158 -1.01 2.67 -15.57
CA LEU A 158 -2.16 3.53 -15.29
C LEU A 158 -2.00 4.99 -15.75
N VAL A 159 -0.79 5.55 -15.70
CA VAL A 159 -0.53 6.90 -16.24
C VAL A 159 -0.61 6.98 -17.76
N ARG A 160 -0.49 5.86 -18.47
CA ARG A 160 -0.49 5.80 -19.94
C ARG A 160 -1.86 5.43 -20.54
N VAL A 161 -2.81 4.99 -19.72
CA VAL A 161 -4.12 4.52 -20.21
C VAL A 161 -5.22 5.57 -20.08
N ARG A 162 -6.22 5.44 -20.97
CA ARG A 162 -7.42 6.29 -20.97
C ARG A 162 -8.25 6.04 -19.71
N TYR A 163 -9.07 7.03 -19.33
CA TYR A 163 -9.96 6.93 -18.16
C TYR A 163 -10.87 5.70 -18.23
N ALA A 164 -11.45 5.43 -19.42
CA ALA A 164 -12.27 4.24 -19.66
C ALA A 164 -11.53 2.92 -19.39
N THR A 165 -10.24 2.85 -19.69
CA THR A 165 -9.42 1.66 -19.40
C THR A 165 -9.18 1.51 -17.89
N SER A 166 -8.96 2.61 -17.16
CA SER A 166 -8.90 2.55 -15.68
C SER A 166 -10.22 2.07 -15.07
N ILE A 167 -11.36 2.49 -15.62
CA ILE A 167 -12.68 1.97 -15.21
C ILE A 167 -12.80 0.47 -15.52
N LEU A 168 -12.36 0.04 -16.71
CA LEU A 168 -12.39 -1.39 -17.06
C LEU A 168 -11.53 -2.23 -16.09
N ILE A 169 -10.31 -1.80 -15.79
CA ILE A 169 -9.43 -2.45 -14.81
C ILE A 169 -10.11 -2.52 -13.44
N LEU A 170 -10.73 -1.43 -13.00
CA LEU A 170 -11.48 -1.36 -11.75
C LEU A 170 -12.64 -2.37 -11.73
N CYS A 171 -13.45 -2.44 -12.79
CA CYS A 171 -14.57 -3.37 -12.90
C CYS A 171 -14.12 -4.83 -12.92
N ILE A 172 -13.05 -5.16 -13.66
CA ILE A 172 -12.49 -6.51 -13.68
C ILE A 172 -11.98 -6.91 -12.29
N ALA A 173 -11.29 -5.99 -11.61
CA ALA A 173 -10.81 -6.25 -10.25
C ALA A 173 -11.97 -6.42 -9.26
N ALA A 174 -13.05 -5.63 -9.40
CA ALA A 174 -14.26 -5.77 -8.59
C ALA A 174 -14.94 -7.13 -8.78
N ILE A 175 -15.09 -7.58 -10.03
CA ILE A 175 -15.65 -8.91 -10.34
C ILE A 175 -14.78 -10.00 -9.72
N GLY A 176 -13.45 -9.91 -9.88
CA GLY A 176 -12.53 -10.86 -9.27
C GLY A 176 -12.65 -10.92 -7.74
N LEU A 177 -12.81 -9.77 -7.07
CA LEU A 177 -13.07 -9.73 -5.63
C LEU A 177 -14.38 -10.42 -5.25
N ILE A 178 -15.46 -10.18 -5.99
CA ILE A 178 -16.74 -10.84 -5.74
C ILE A 178 -16.59 -12.36 -5.87
N LEU A 179 -15.92 -12.83 -6.93
CA LEU A 179 -15.68 -14.27 -7.13
C LEU A 179 -14.80 -14.87 -6.03
N LEU A 180 -13.79 -14.15 -5.57
CA LEU A 180 -12.91 -14.58 -4.48
C LEU A 180 -13.62 -14.61 -3.13
N ASP A 181 -14.51 -13.65 -2.87
CA ASP A 181 -15.34 -13.64 -1.65
C ASP A 181 -16.31 -14.83 -1.64
N LEU A 182 -16.96 -15.10 -2.77
CA LEU A 182 -17.84 -16.28 -2.93
C LEU A 182 -17.08 -17.61 -2.77
N TYR A 183 -15.81 -17.66 -3.18
CA TYR A 183 -14.99 -18.87 -3.08
C TYR A 183 -14.38 -19.07 -1.69
N ASN A 184 -13.82 -18.01 -1.08
CA ASN A 184 -13.10 -18.10 0.19
C ASN A 184 -14.00 -17.85 1.43
N GLY A 185 -15.20 -17.30 1.23
CA GLY A 185 -16.10 -16.84 2.29
C GLY A 185 -15.64 -15.58 3.03
N SER A 186 -14.49 -15.00 2.64
CA SER A 186 -13.95 -13.77 3.20
C SER A 186 -12.87 -13.17 2.29
N LEU A 187 -12.74 -11.84 2.34
CA LEU A 187 -11.64 -11.08 1.74
C LEU A 187 -10.50 -10.75 2.72
N GLY A 188 -10.59 -11.21 3.97
CA GLY A 188 -9.66 -10.94 5.06
C GLY A 188 -8.31 -11.67 4.97
N GLY A 189 -7.71 -11.74 3.77
CA GLY A 189 -6.43 -12.40 3.52
C GLY A 189 -5.48 -11.54 2.67
N GLY A 190 -4.28 -12.07 2.44
CA GLY A 190 -3.23 -11.45 1.61
C GLY A 190 -1.83 -11.51 2.23
N ASP A 191 -1.74 -11.92 3.49
CA ASP A 191 -0.52 -12.18 4.24
C ASP A 191 0.06 -13.58 4.01
N GLU A 192 -0.65 -14.45 3.29
CA GLU A 192 -0.23 -15.82 2.98
C GLU A 192 -0.10 -16.10 1.48
N TRP A 193 0.75 -17.07 1.13
CA TRP A 193 0.96 -17.47 -0.27
C TRP A 193 -0.33 -17.98 -0.92
N SER A 194 -1.16 -18.71 -0.14
CA SER A 194 -2.47 -19.19 -0.56
C SER A 194 -3.47 -18.07 -0.89
N THR A 195 -3.33 -16.91 -0.26
CA THR A 195 -4.25 -15.76 -0.41
C THR A 195 -3.63 -14.60 -1.22
N THR A 196 -2.49 -14.85 -1.87
CA THR A 196 -1.80 -13.86 -2.73
C THR A 196 -2.69 -13.34 -3.87
N ILE A 197 -3.55 -14.20 -4.45
CA ILE A 197 -4.49 -13.76 -5.49
C ILE A 197 -5.46 -12.73 -4.90
N THR A 198 -5.99 -12.98 -3.70
CA THR A 198 -6.84 -12.02 -2.98
C THR A 198 -6.12 -10.70 -2.73
N ALA A 199 -4.85 -10.72 -2.30
CA ALA A 199 -4.06 -9.51 -2.13
C ALA A 199 -3.91 -8.70 -3.43
N ILE A 200 -3.65 -9.38 -4.55
CA ILE A 200 -3.50 -8.73 -5.87
C ILE A 200 -4.81 -8.04 -6.26
N PHE A 201 -5.94 -8.74 -6.20
CA PHE A 201 -7.24 -8.16 -6.57
C PHE A 201 -7.65 -7.01 -5.65
N ARG A 202 -7.43 -7.14 -4.34
CA ARG A 202 -7.67 -6.06 -3.35
C ARG A 202 -6.84 -4.84 -3.65
N THR A 203 -5.54 -5.03 -3.91
CA THR A 203 -4.62 -3.94 -4.23
C THR A 203 -5.01 -3.25 -5.54
N VAL A 204 -5.23 -4.02 -6.60
CA VAL A 204 -5.56 -3.47 -7.93
C VAL A 204 -6.89 -2.72 -7.90
N PHE A 205 -7.93 -3.30 -7.29
CA PHE A 205 -9.23 -2.63 -7.15
C PHE A 205 -9.09 -1.33 -6.37
N SER A 206 -8.59 -1.40 -5.14
CA SER A 206 -8.55 -0.27 -4.22
C SER A 206 -7.66 0.85 -4.75
N PHE A 207 -6.44 0.53 -5.20
CA PHE A 207 -5.52 1.51 -5.77
C PHE A 207 -6.10 2.17 -7.04
N THR A 208 -6.69 1.39 -7.94
CA THR A 208 -7.29 1.93 -9.18
C THR A 208 -8.51 2.79 -8.88
N ALA A 209 -9.32 2.45 -7.87
CA ALA A 209 -10.43 3.27 -7.42
C ALA A 209 -9.94 4.67 -6.99
N GLY A 210 -8.85 4.73 -6.22
CA GLY A 210 -8.18 5.97 -5.87
C GLY A 210 -7.75 6.81 -7.08
N VAL A 211 -7.14 6.15 -8.07
CA VAL A 211 -6.73 6.79 -9.34
C VAL A 211 -7.94 7.34 -10.10
N VAL A 212 -9.01 6.55 -10.24
CA VAL A 212 -10.24 6.95 -10.92
C VAL A 212 -10.87 8.18 -10.24
N LEU A 213 -10.96 8.17 -8.91
CA LEU A 213 -11.46 9.32 -8.13
C LEU A 213 -10.59 10.56 -8.33
N ALA A 214 -9.27 10.41 -8.38
CA ALA A 214 -8.38 11.54 -8.63
C ALA A 214 -8.61 12.14 -10.03
N ARG A 215 -8.83 11.30 -11.04
CA ARG A 215 -9.10 11.71 -12.43
C ARG A 215 -10.45 12.42 -12.58
N SER A 216 -11.50 11.94 -11.91
CA SER A 216 -12.83 12.56 -12.00
C SER A 216 -12.85 13.97 -11.40
N THR A 217 -12.15 14.19 -10.30
CA THR A 217 -12.06 15.54 -9.68
C THR A 217 -11.36 16.56 -10.58
N ALA A 218 -10.37 16.13 -11.38
CA ALA A 218 -9.70 17.01 -12.35
C ALA A 218 -10.66 17.42 -13.48
N SER A 219 -11.45 16.48 -14.00
CA SER A 219 -12.43 16.73 -15.07
C SER A 219 -13.59 17.64 -14.63
N LEU A 220 -14.03 17.54 -13.38
CA LEU A 220 -15.09 18.38 -12.84
C LEU A 220 -14.61 19.83 -12.66
N SER A 221 -13.37 20.02 -12.21
CA SER A 221 -12.79 21.36 -12.02
C SER A 221 -12.69 22.14 -13.33
N SER A 222 -12.41 21.48 -14.46
CA SER A 222 -12.41 22.11 -15.78
C SER A 222 -13.80 22.49 -16.30
N CYS A 223 -14.86 21.82 -15.83
CA CYS A 223 -16.24 22.10 -16.25
C CYS A 223 -16.88 23.26 -15.48
N PHE A 224 -16.44 23.53 -14.25
CA PHE A 224 -16.93 24.65 -13.44
C PHE A 224 -16.16 25.97 -13.66
N LEU A 225 -15.02 25.92 -14.34
CA LEU A 225 -14.19 27.08 -14.68
C LEU A 225 -14.33 27.53 -16.15
N SER A 226 -15.24 26.91 -16.91
CA SER A 226 -15.64 27.30 -18.28
C SER A 226 -17.04 27.88 -18.28
#